data_AF-R6R4Q7-F1
#
_entry.id   AF-R6R4Q7-F1
#
_cell.length_a   1.000
_cell.length_b   1.000
_cell.length_c   1.000
_cell.angle_alpha   90.00
_cell.angle_beta   90.00
_cell.angle_gamma   90.00
#
_symmetry.space_group_name_H-M   'P 1'
#
loop_
_entity.id
_entity.type
_entity.pdbx_description
1 polymer ?
#
loop_
_entity_poly.entity_id
_entity_poly.type
_entity_poly.pdbx_seq_one_letter_code
_entity_poly.pdbx_strand_id
1 'polypeptide(L)'
;MKKNQSKRLTEQHKESHGVIGIFGEEAQQHDHDVYDNQYGVKSLLEKEFPMLTFRFRPEISKREINDALRKIDPSLGQTLYVQNSNIKPDGGLIEVLDDNGKWRVVLVSEAKHQGKDIENIRNGILVGKNNDQDLMVAGNAIERSHKNIAEIANLMLGELHFPYVLFLEGSNFLTHDITIERPDGRKITLTYNNGALNRLDRLTAANYGLPLNTNLCENKFVLCNGRTIMLQATSIYTQPDGERWDQNEMIQIMLDIARKSLNILSKDLFAQLTKNVVHQ
;
A
#
# COMPACT_ATOMS: atom_id res chain seq x y z
N MET A 1 11.81 16.73 -20.66
CA MET A 1 12.56 16.95 -19.40
C MET A 1 12.29 15.89 -18.30
N LYS A 2 11.84 14.65 -18.61
CA LYS A 2 11.54 13.60 -17.61
C LYS A 2 12.62 12.51 -17.41
N LYS A 3 13.73 12.53 -18.16
CA LYS A 3 14.74 11.45 -18.15
C LYS A 3 15.95 11.68 -17.22
N ASN A 4 16.09 12.86 -16.62
CA ASN A 4 17.28 13.22 -15.84
C ASN A 4 17.09 13.19 -14.32
N GLN A 5 15.88 13.00 -13.79
CA GLN A 5 15.66 12.86 -12.34
C GLN A 5 16.02 11.47 -11.83
N SER A 6 15.63 10.40 -12.54
CA SER A 6 15.87 9.01 -12.12
C SER A 6 17.35 8.66 -12.01
N LYS A 7 18.19 9.16 -12.92
CA LYS A 7 19.65 8.96 -12.85
C LYS A 7 20.32 9.75 -11.72
N ARG A 8 19.73 10.87 -11.30
CA ARG A 8 20.31 11.76 -10.29
C ARG A 8 20.13 11.22 -8.87
N LEU A 9 19.00 10.57 -8.61
CA LEU A 9 18.79 9.83 -7.35
C LEU A 9 19.77 8.66 -7.21
N THR A 10 20.10 7.94 -8.29
CA THR A 10 21.00 6.77 -8.17
C THR A 10 22.45 7.16 -7.79
N GLU A 11 22.89 8.38 -8.12
CA GLU A 11 24.27 8.83 -7.89
C GLU A 11 24.50 9.47 -6.50
N GLN A 12 23.46 9.96 -5.81
CA GLN A 12 23.61 10.64 -4.50
C GLN A 12 23.70 9.69 -3.29
N HIS A 13 23.58 8.37 -3.48
CA HIS A 13 23.42 7.39 -2.40
C HIS A 13 24.73 6.79 -1.82
N LYS A 14 25.89 7.41 -2.07
CA LYS A 14 27.20 6.81 -1.72
C LYS A 14 27.83 7.22 -0.38
N GLU A 15 27.27 8.16 0.36
CA GLU A 15 27.91 8.65 1.59
C GLU A 15 26.91 8.82 2.73
N SER A 16 26.68 7.77 3.53
CA SER A 16 26.36 7.90 4.97
C SER A 16 26.06 6.54 5.61
N HIS A 17 26.79 6.25 6.69
CA HIS A 17 26.60 5.09 7.56
C HIS A 17 25.66 5.45 8.73
N GLY A 18 24.43 4.93 8.72
CA GLY A 18 23.47 5.05 9.83
C GLY A 18 22.04 4.67 9.42
N VAL A 19 21.50 3.56 9.94
CA VAL A 19 20.45 2.77 9.24
C VAL A 19 19.03 3.34 9.29
N ILE A 20 18.70 4.38 10.08
CA ILE A 20 17.28 4.77 10.27
C ILE A 20 17.04 6.29 10.19
N GLY A 21 18.06 7.13 10.42
CA GLY A 21 17.91 8.60 10.40
C GLY A 21 18.07 9.28 9.04
N ILE A 22 18.52 8.57 8.00
CA ILE A 22 19.00 9.21 6.76
C ILE A 22 17.87 9.68 5.84
N PHE A 23 16.66 9.10 5.93
CA PHE A 23 15.49 9.69 5.27
C PHE A 23 14.87 10.84 6.09
N GLY A 24 15.34 11.10 7.32
CA GLY A 24 14.67 11.96 8.29
C GLY A 24 14.74 13.47 8.01
N GLU A 25 15.75 13.97 7.30
CA GLU A 25 15.91 15.43 7.05
C GLU A 25 15.77 15.82 5.57
N GLU A 26 16.22 15.00 4.61
CA GLU A 26 16.09 15.33 3.18
C GLU A 26 14.76 14.86 2.57
N ALA A 27 14.10 13.83 3.12
CA ALA A 27 12.81 13.37 2.59
C ALA A 27 11.63 14.27 2.97
N GLN A 28 11.81 15.20 3.92
CA GLN A 28 10.80 16.19 4.30
C GLN A 28 10.61 17.31 3.26
N GLN A 29 11.54 17.49 2.30
CA GLN A 29 11.54 18.66 1.41
C GLN A 29 10.83 18.46 0.06
N HIS A 30 10.37 17.25 -0.25
CA HIS A 30 9.66 16.96 -1.50
C HIS A 30 8.36 16.20 -1.19
N ASP A 31 7.27 16.60 -1.87
CA ASP A 31 5.96 15.93 -1.84
C ASP A 31 6.14 14.57 -2.53
N HIS A 32 6.70 13.60 -1.80
CA HIS A 32 7.01 12.27 -2.29
C HIS A 32 5.73 11.44 -2.31
N ASP A 33 5.40 10.91 -3.49
CA ASP A 33 4.28 9.99 -3.65
C ASP A 33 4.66 8.61 -3.07
N VAL A 34 3.66 7.79 -2.73
CA VAL A 34 3.83 6.39 -2.26
C VAL A 34 4.77 5.54 -3.14
N TYR A 35 4.92 5.93 -4.41
CA TYR A 35 5.87 5.38 -5.37
C TYR A 35 7.33 5.57 -4.96
N ASP A 36 7.71 6.76 -4.52
CA ASP A 36 9.09 7.08 -4.10
C ASP A 36 9.43 6.37 -2.77
N ASN A 37 8.46 6.30 -1.86
CA ASN A 37 8.60 5.52 -0.61
C ASN A 37 8.88 4.04 -0.89
N GLN A 38 8.27 3.46 -1.94
CA GLN A 38 8.54 2.07 -2.32
C GLN A 38 10.01 1.87 -2.71
N TYR A 39 10.64 2.81 -3.41
CA TYR A 39 12.08 2.73 -3.69
C TYR A 39 12.92 2.85 -2.41
N GLY A 40 12.55 3.77 -1.52
CA GLY A 40 13.20 3.91 -0.22
C GLY A 40 13.17 2.60 0.58
N VAL A 41 12.00 1.96 0.65
CA VAL A 41 11.81 0.67 1.31
C VAL A 41 12.66 -0.41 0.66
N LYS A 42 12.68 -0.52 -0.69
CA LYS A 42 13.55 -1.49 -1.38
C LYS A 42 15.02 -1.28 -1.01
N SER A 43 15.51 -0.05 -1.04
CA SER A 43 16.90 0.26 -0.69
C SER A 43 17.23 -0.07 0.76
N LEU A 44 16.29 0.11 1.69
CA LEU A 44 16.46 -0.28 3.08
C LEU A 44 16.48 -1.80 3.24
N LEU A 45 15.62 -2.54 2.54
CA LEU A 45 15.63 -4.00 2.51
C LEU A 45 16.94 -4.55 1.95
N GLU A 46 17.49 -3.95 0.89
CA GLU A 46 18.80 -4.34 0.32
C GLU A 46 19.96 -4.10 1.29
N LYS A 47 19.89 -3.03 2.10
CA LYS A 47 20.88 -2.76 3.15
C LYS A 47 20.75 -3.73 4.32
N GLU A 48 19.52 -4.08 4.71
CA GLU A 48 19.22 -4.98 5.82
C GLU A 48 19.51 -6.45 5.48
N PHE A 49 19.23 -6.85 4.24
CA PHE A 49 19.40 -8.22 3.75
C PHE A 49 20.30 -8.25 2.50
N PRO A 50 21.61 -7.95 2.64
CA PRO A 50 22.53 -7.82 1.49
C PRO A 50 22.77 -9.13 0.72
N MET A 51 22.37 -10.27 1.30
CA MET A 51 22.44 -11.59 0.68
C MET A 51 21.22 -11.93 -0.18
N LEU A 52 20.14 -11.16 -0.08
CA LEU A 52 18.92 -11.34 -0.87
C LEU A 52 18.92 -10.38 -2.05
N THR A 53 18.34 -10.83 -3.17
CA THR A 53 18.18 -9.99 -4.35
C THR A 53 16.75 -9.46 -4.43
N PHE A 54 16.59 -8.14 -4.44
CA PHE A 54 15.30 -7.48 -4.57
C PHE A 54 15.13 -6.81 -5.93
N ARG A 55 13.88 -6.73 -6.42
CA ARG A 55 13.54 -5.88 -7.57
C ARG A 55 12.27 -5.09 -7.29
N PHE A 56 12.17 -3.94 -7.95
CA PHE A 56 10.97 -3.12 -7.98
C PHE A 56 10.27 -3.29 -9.33
N ARG A 57 8.93 -3.32 -9.33
CA ARG A 57 8.12 -3.26 -10.55
C ARG A 57 6.96 -2.28 -10.40
N PRO A 58 6.70 -1.43 -11.40
CA PRO A 58 5.57 -0.49 -11.35
C PRO A 58 4.24 -1.10 -11.81
N GLU A 59 4.27 -2.25 -12.50
CA GLU A 59 3.09 -2.84 -13.12
C GLU A 59 3.17 -4.37 -13.21
N ILE A 60 1.99 -4.99 -13.24
CA ILE A 60 1.80 -6.44 -13.45
C ILE A 60 0.86 -6.63 -14.63
N SER A 61 1.24 -7.51 -15.56
CA SER A 61 0.39 -7.85 -16.70
C SER A 61 -0.74 -8.79 -16.29
N LYS A 62 -1.92 -8.66 -16.92
CA LYS A 62 -3.02 -9.60 -16.69
C LYS A 62 -2.66 -11.04 -17.10
N ARG A 63 -1.76 -11.19 -18.09
CA ARG A 63 -1.24 -12.49 -18.52
C ARG A 63 -0.49 -13.20 -17.39
N GLU A 64 0.37 -12.47 -16.67
CA GLU A 64 1.13 -13.00 -15.54
C GLU A 64 0.22 -13.49 -14.41
N ILE A 65 -0.82 -12.72 -14.07
CA ILE A 65 -1.84 -13.13 -13.07
C ILE A 65 -2.53 -14.42 -13.53
N ASN A 66 -2.94 -14.48 -14.81
CA ASN A 66 -3.57 -15.65 -15.38
C ASN A 66 -2.63 -16.88 -15.40
N ASP A 67 -1.34 -16.68 -15.66
CA ASP A 67 -0.32 -17.74 -15.61
C ASP A 67 -0.12 -18.26 -14.18
N ALA A 68 -0.14 -17.38 -13.18
CA ALA A 68 -0.08 -17.76 -11.76
C ALA A 68 -1.31 -18.59 -11.36
N LEU A 69 -2.52 -18.15 -11.74
CA LEU A 69 -3.76 -18.87 -11.49
C LEU A 69 -3.77 -20.27 -12.14
N ARG A 70 -3.32 -20.39 -13.39
CA ARG A 70 -3.23 -21.69 -14.10
C ARG A 70 -2.31 -22.70 -13.44
N LYS A 71 -1.27 -22.24 -12.72
CA LYS A 71 -0.38 -23.13 -11.96
C LYS A 71 -1.08 -23.73 -10.74
N ILE A 72 -2.14 -23.09 -10.25
CA ILE A 72 -2.95 -23.57 -9.11
C ILE A 72 -4.02 -24.52 -9.63
N ASP A 73 -4.77 -24.11 -10.65
CA ASP A 73 -5.80 -24.94 -11.28
C ASP A 73 -5.92 -24.61 -12.78
N PRO A 74 -5.88 -25.61 -13.69
CA PRO A 74 -5.95 -25.39 -15.14
C PRO A 74 -7.20 -24.68 -15.64
N SER A 75 -8.30 -24.66 -14.86
CA SER A 75 -9.54 -23.98 -15.20
C SER A 75 -9.55 -22.47 -14.88
N LEU A 76 -8.55 -21.97 -14.13
CA LEU A 76 -8.45 -20.56 -13.74
C LEU A 76 -7.64 -19.75 -14.76
N GLY A 77 -7.81 -18.41 -14.75
CA GLY A 77 -7.02 -17.49 -15.58
C GLY A 77 -7.27 -17.59 -17.10
N GLN A 78 -8.41 -18.13 -17.54
CA GLN A 78 -8.67 -18.48 -18.95
C GLN A 78 -8.94 -17.28 -19.87
N THR A 79 -9.34 -16.14 -19.31
CA THR A 79 -9.83 -14.99 -20.08
C THR A 79 -8.79 -13.89 -20.19
N LEU A 80 -8.53 -13.40 -21.41
CA LEU A 80 -7.74 -12.20 -21.69
C LEU A 80 -8.24 -11.53 -22.97
N TYR A 81 -9.11 -10.54 -22.84
CA TYR A 81 -9.69 -9.83 -24.00
C TYR A 81 -8.75 -8.79 -24.60
N VAL A 82 -8.00 -8.08 -23.75
CA VAL A 82 -7.01 -7.07 -24.16
C VAL A 82 -5.62 -7.60 -23.83
N GLN A 83 -4.84 -7.92 -24.87
CA GLN A 83 -3.55 -8.62 -24.72
C GLN A 83 -2.53 -7.89 -23.84
N ASN A 84 -2.55 -6.55 -23.87
CA ASN A 84 -1.62 -5.69 -23.14
C ASN A 84 -2.21 -5.16 -21.82
N SER A 85 -3.31 -5.74 -21.34
CA SER A 85 -3.94 -5.35 -20.07
C SER A 85 -2.97 -5.53 -18.90
N ASN A 86 -2.94 -4.54 -18.01
CA ASN A 86 -2.08 -4.51 -16.83
C ASN A 86 -2.77 -3.79 -15.67
N ILE A 87 -2.29 -4.03 -14.46
CA ILE A 87 -2.58 -3.23 -13.27
C ILE A 87 -1.33 -2.45 -12.86
N LYS A 88 -1.56 -1.26 -12.31
CA LYS A 88 -0.53 -0.34 -11.82
C LYS A 88 -0.93 0.12 -10.43
N PRO A 89 -0.49 -0.56 -9.36
CA PRO A 89 -0.60 -0.02 -8.00
C PRO A 89 0.20 1.28 -7.93
N ASP A 90 -0.33 2.31 -7.28
CA ASP A 90 0.30 3.64 -7.27
C ASP A 90 1.73 3.61 -6.70
N GLY A 91 1.99 2.74 -5.72
CA GLY A 91 3.31 2.52 -5.15
C GLY A 91 4.12 1.41 -5.82
N GLY A 92 3.58 0.71 -6.83
CA GLY A 92 4.20 -0.46 -7.43
C GLY A 92 4.33 -1.65 -6.46
N LEU A 93 5.31 -2.52 -6.73
CA LEU A 93 5.59 -3.71 -5.92
C LEU A 93 7.10 -3.96 -5.76
N ILE A 94 7.45 -4.62 -4.66
CA ILE A 94 8.78 -5.17 -4.40
C ILE A 94 8.69 -6.69 -4.39
N GLU A 95 9.66 -7.34 -5.04
CA GLU A 95 9.83 -8.79 -4.99
C GLU A 95 11.24 -9.15 -4.50
N VAL A 96 11.36 -10.33 -3.91
CA VAL A 96 12.62 -11.00 -3.56
C VAL A 96 12.80 -12.24 -4.43
N LEU A 97 14.04 -12.54 -4.83
CA LEU A 97 14.37 -13.79 -5.52
C LEU A 97 14.56 -14.91 -4.50
N ASP A 98 13.78 -15.99 -4.63
CA ASP A 98 13.89 -17.15 -3.75
C ASP A 98 14.97 -18.15 -4.19
N ASP A 99 15.25 -19.13 -3.34
CA ASP A 99 16.28 -20.15 -3.55
C ASP A 99 16.02 -21.03 -4.79
N ASN A 100 14.78 -21.04 -5.28
CA ASN A 100 14.35 -21.76 -6.48
C ASN A 100 14.37 -20.89 -7.74
N GLY A 101 14.90 -19.67 -7.65
CA GLY A 101 14.96 -18.72 -8.76
C GLY A 101 13.61 -18.10 -9.12
N LYS A 102 12.62 -18.13 -8.22
CA LYS A 102 11.32 -17.48 -8.42
C LYS A 102 11.28 -16.13 -7.70
N TRP A 103 10.71 -15.14 -8.36
CA TRP A 103 10.42 -13.86 -7.74
C TRP A 103 9.15 -13.95 -6.90
N ARG A 104 9.23 -13.54 -5.64
CA ARG A 104 8.16 -13.59 -4.65
C ARG A 104 7.83 -12.18 -4.20
N VAL A 105 6.56 -11.80 -4.30
CA VAL A 105 6.11 -10.45 -3.91
C VAL A 105 6.23 -10.29 -2.40
N VAL A 106 6.92 -9.25 -1.94
CA VAL A 106 7.09 -8.95 -0.50
C VAL A 106 6.36 -7.69 -0.07
N LEU A 107 5.98 -6.81 -1.01
CA LEU A 107 5.21 -5.61 -0.73
C LEU A 107 4.49 -5.10 -1.99
N VAL A 108 3.24 -4.69 -1.83
CA VAL A 108 2.47 -3.89 -2.80
C VAL A 108 1.84 -2.73 -2.05
N SER A 109 2.00 -1.50 -2.54
CA SER A 109 1.45 -0.32 -1.88
C SER A 109 0.58 0.52 -2.82
N GLU A 110 -0.47 1.11 -2.26
CA GLU A 110 -1.36 2.04 -2.93
C GLU A 110 -1.76 3.13 -1.95
N ALA A 111 -1.89 4.37 -2.41
CA ALA A 111 -2.33 5.50 -1.59
C ALA A 111 -3.54 6.15 -2.26
N LYS A 112 -4.59 6.43 -1.50
CA LYS A 112 -5.83 7.02 -2.00
C LYS A 112 -6.22 8.22 -1.17
N HIS A 113 -6.40 9.33 -1.86
CA HIS A 113 -6.93 10.57 -1.30
C HIS A 113 -8.40 10.74 -1.69
N GLN A 114 -9.29 10.96 -0.70
CA GLN A 114 -10.68 11.31 -0.97
C GLN A 114 -11.26 12.26 0.09
N GLY A 115 -11.98 13.28 -0.39
CA GLY A 115 -12.63 14.29 0.44
C GLY A 115 -11.71 15.47 0.74
N LYS A 116 -12.06 16.64 0.20
CA LYS A 116 -11.31 17.89 0.35
C LYS A 116 -11.94 18.86 1.36
N ASP A 117 -12.88 18.38 2.17
CA ASP A 117 -13.67 19.24 3.06
C ASP A 117 -12.79 19.99 4.05
N ILE A 118 -11.73 19.35 4.58
CA ILE A 118 -10.75 20.01 5.47
C ILE A 118 -10.08 21.21 4.79
N GLU A 119 -9.54 21.03 3.58
CA GLU A 119 -8.87 22.09 2.82
C GLU A 119 -9.85 23.21 2.43
N ASN A 120 -11.06 22.84 2.00
CA ASN A 120 -12.08 23.81 1.62
C ASN A 120 -12.51 24.68 2.80
N ILE A 121 -12.74 24.09 3.98
CA ILE A 121 -13.11 24.82 5.19
C ILE A 121 -11.98 25.76 5.62
N ARG A 122 -10.72 25.27 5.67
CA ARG A 122 -9.54 26.10 6.00
C ARG A 122 -9.39 27.30 5.07
N ASN A 123 -9.71 27.13 3.79
CA ASN A 123 -9.62 28.19 2.79
C ASN A 123 -10.87 29.06 2.67
N GLY A 124 -11.91 28.81 3.48
CA GLY A 124 -13.16 29.56 3.41
C GLY A 124 -13.95 29.32 2.12
N ILE A 125 -13.73 28.19 1.44
CA ILE A 125 -14.43 27.82 0.21
C ILE A 125 -15.76 27.15 0.59
N LEU A 126 -16.83 27.54 -0.11
CA LEU A 126 -18.12 26.84 -0.07
C LEU A 126 -18.25 25.96 -1.30
N VAL A 127 -18.93 24.83 -1.14
CA VAL A 127 -19.10 23.78 -2.14
C VAL A 127 -20.57 23.52 -2.42
N GLY A 128 -20.87 22.51 -3.23
CA GLY A 128 -22.22 22.19 -3.68
C GLY A 128 -22.61 22.92 -4.96
N LYS A 129 -23.74 22.52 -5.56
CA LYS A 129 -24.19 23.04 -6.86
C LYS A 129 -24.35 24.57 -6.88
N ASN A 130 -24.73 25.14 -5.74
CA ASN A 130 -24.97 26.58 -5.59
C ASN A 130 -23.81 27.28 -4.83
N ASN A 131 -22.72 26.58 -4.50
CA ASN A 131 -21.61 27.09 -3.67
C ASN A 131 -22.09 27.67 -2.32
N ASP A 132 -23.00 26.96 -1.65
CA ASP A 132 -23.68 27.37 -0.42
C ASP A 132 -23.48 26.39 0.74
N GLN A 133 -22.71 25.31 0.55
CA GLN A 133 -22.51 24.25 1.54
C GLN A 133 -21.09 24.27 2.09
N ASP A 134 -20.93 23.99 3.39
CA ASP A 134 -19.60 23.81 3.99
C ASP A 134 -19.00 22.44 3.65
N LEU A 135 -19.81 21.43 3.31
CA LEU A 135 -19.41 20.04 3.08
C LEU A 135 -19.89 19.51 1.72
N MET A 136 -19.06 18.70 1.07
CA MET A 136 -19.42 17.95 -0.12
C MET A 136 -19.94 16.56 0.27
N VAL A 137 -21.02 16.11 -0.37
CA VAL A 137 -21.44 14.70 -0.26
C VAL A 137 -20.39 13.82 -0.91
N ALA A 138 -19.81 12.90 -0.13
CA ALA A 138 -18.71 12.08 -0.58
C ALA A 138 -19.12 11.14 -1.73
N GLY A 139 -18.27 11.02 -2.74
CA GLY A 139 -18.44 10.09 -3.85
C GLY A 139 -18.08 8.64 -3.48
N ASN A 140 -18.07 7.77 -4.50
CA ASN A 140 -17.82 6.33 -4.36
C ASN A 140 -16.54 5.87 -5.10
N ALA A 141 -15.68 6.81 -5.54
CA ALA A 141 -14.54 6.50 -6.39
C ALA A 141 -13.51 5.56 -5.71
N ILE A 142 -13.47 5.55 -4.38
CA ILE A 142 -12.63 4.68 -3.55
C ILE A 142 -12.93 3.19 -3.71
N GLU A 143 -14.14 2.80 -4.13
CA GLU A 143 -14.52 1.39 -4.34
C GLU A 143 -13.65 0.71 -5.41
N ARG A 144 -13.03 1.48 -6.31
CA ARG A 144 -12.12 0.96 -7.34
C ARG A 144 -10.87 0.29 -6.78
N SER A 145 -10.49 0.57 -5.53
CA SER A 145 -9.34 -0.06 -4.86
C SER A 145 -9.48 -1.58 -4.78
N HIS A 146 -10.72 -2.08 -4.63
CA HIS A 146 -11.01 -3.54 -4.61
C HIS A 146 -10.53 -4.27 -5.85
N LYS A 147 -10.53 -3.62 -7.02
CA LYS A 147 -10.10 -4.25 -8.27
C LYS A 147 -8.61 -4.61 -8.23
N ASN A 148 -7.73 -3.69 -7.79
CA ASN A 148 -6.30 -3.99 -7.69
C ASN A 148 -6.02 -5.01 -6.57
N ILE A 149 -6.72 -4.91 -5.45
CA ILE A 149 -6.63 -5.87 -4.33
C ILE A 149 -6.96 -7.29 -4.82
N ALA A 150 -8.08 -7.48 -5.52
CA ALA A 150 -8.48 -8.79 -6.04
C ALA A 150 -7.49 -9.35 -7.07
N GLU A 151 -6.90 -8.49 -7.91
CA GLU A 151 -5.90 -8.90 -8.90
C GLU A 151 -4.60 -9.39 -8.26
N ILE A 152 -4.11 -8.70 -7.21
CA ILE A 152 -2.93 -9.17 -6.45
C ILE A 152 -3.27 -10.42 -5.63
N ALA A 153 -4.48 -10.50 -5.04
CA ALA A 153 -4.92 -11.68 -4.31
C ALA A 153 -4.89 -12.92 -5.21
N ASN A 154 -5.37 -12.80 -6.45
CA ASN A 154 -5.30 -13.84 -7.47
C ASN A 154 -3.86 -14.20 -7.86
N LEU A 155 -2.99 -13.20 -8.05
CA LEU A 155 -1.57 -13.43 -8.34
C LEU A 155 -0.89 -14.24 -7.23
N MET A 156 -1.24 -13.94 -5.99
CA MET A 156 -0.64 -14.51 -4.77
C MET A 156 -1.51 -15.60 -4.14
N LEU A 157 -2.43 -16.22 -4.89
CA LEU A 157 -3.38 -17.19 -4.34
C LEU A 157 -2.70 -18.43 -3.75
N GLY A 158 -1.48 -18.76 -4.22
CA GLY A 158 -0.66 -19.84 -3.68
C GLY A 158 0.27 -19.43 -2.52
N GLU A 159 0.23 -18.18 -2.10
CA GLU A 159 1.10 -17.63 -1.05
C GLU A 159 0.44 -17.69 0.33
N LEU A 160 1.25 -17.78 1.39
CA LEU A 160 0.77 -17.77 2.78
C LEU A 160 0.74 -16.35 3.39
N HIS A 161 1.08 -15.35 2.58
CA HIS A 161 1.04 -13.94 2.94
C HIS A 161 0.37 -13.11 1.85
N PHE A 162 -0.13 -11.94 2.23
CA PHE A 162 -0.76 -10.97 1.35
C PHE A 162 -0.31 -9.54 1.74
N PRO A 163 0.86 -9.09 1.27
CA PRO A 163 1.50 -7.85 1.70
C PRO A 163 0.98 -6.64 0.93
N TYR A 164 -0.35 -6.50 0.86
CA TYR A 164 -1.00 -5.36 0.25
C TYR A 164 -1.29 -4.31 1.31
N VAL A 165 -0.71 -3.12 1.15
CA VAL A 165 -0.98 -1.96 2.00
C VAL A 165 -1.74 -0.89 1.24
N LEU A 166 -2.84 -0.42 1.82
CA LEU A 166 -3.65 0.68 1.32
C LEU A 166 -3.62 1.84 2.31
N PHE A 167 -3.00 2.95 1.92
CA PHE A 167 -2.98 4.19 2.69
C PHE A 167 -4.14 5.10 2.29
N LEU A 168 -4.88 5.59 3.28
CA LEU A 168 -6.03 6.47 3.10
C LEU A 168 -5.78 7.81 3.77
N GLU A 169 -6.13 8.89 3.07
CA GLU A 169 -6.09 10.25 3.59
C GLU A 169 -7.23 11.11 3.04
N GLY A 170 -7.55 12.17 3.78
CA GLY A 170 -8.64 13.08 3.48
C GLY A 170 -9.88 12.88 4.36
N SER A 171 -10.74 13.89 4.30
CA SER A 171 -11.92 14.05 5.17
C SER A 171 -12.96 12.91 5.07
N ASN A 172 -12.90 12.04 4.06
CA ASN A 172 -13.81 10.90 3.94
C ASN A 172 -13.36 9.67 4.74
N PHE A 173 -12.19 9.72 5.39
CA PHE A 173 -11.61 8.57 6.11
C PHE A 173 -11.31 8.84 7.58
N LEU A 174 -12.03 9.81 8.17
CA LEU A 174 -11.92 10.16 9.58
C LEU A 174 -12.28 8.98 10.50
N THR A 175 -11.60 8.88 11.63
CA THR A 175 -11.90 7.87 12.68
C THR A 175 -12.36 8.50 13.99
N HIS A 176 -12.34 9.83 14.09
CA HIS A 176 -12.92 10.60 15.18
C HIS A 176 -13.35 12.00 14.70
N ASP A 177 -14.16 12.67 15.51
CA ASP A 177 -14.66 14.01 15.19
C ASP A 177 -13.53 15.04 15.22
N ILE A 178 -13.44 15.86 14.18
CA ILE A 178 -12.50 16.98 14.12
C ILE A 178 -13.24 18.29 13.99
N THR A 179 -12.67 19.38 14.53
CA THR A 179 -13.23 20.73 14.39
C THR A 179 -12.24 21.64 13.71
N ILE A 180 -12.71 22.33 12.67
CA ILE A 180 -11.90 23.16 11.80
C ILE A 180 -12.47 24.56 11.82
N GLU A 181 -11.62 25.54 12.05
CA GLU A 181 -11.99 26.94 12.03
C GLU A 181 -11.85 27.50 10.61
N ARG A 182 -12.90 28.16 10.13
CA ARG A 182 -12.89 28.90 8.86
C ARG A 182 -12.22 30.26 9.03
N PRO A 183 -11.78 30.91 7.94
CA PRO A 183 -11.22 32.27 8.00
C PRO A 183 -12.17 33.33 8.58
N ASP A 184 -13.49 33.08 8.56
CA ASP A 184 -14.53 33.95 9.13
C ASP A 184 -14.77 33.70 10.64
N GLY A 185 -13.99 32.81 11.27
CA GLY A 185 -14.08 32.43 12.69
C GLY A 185 -15.16 31.39 12.99
N ARG A 186 -15.97 30.96 12.01
CA ARG A 186 -16.94 29.87 12.22
C ARG A 186 -16.20 28.55 12.43
N LYS A 187 -16.61 27.80 13.45
CA LYS A 187 -16.10 26.44 13.73
C LYS A 187 -17.02 25.41 13.11
N ILE A 188 -16.47 24.57 12.24
CA ILE A 188 -17.19 23.48 11.57
C ILE A 188 -16.67 22.16 12.13
N THR A 189 -17.57 21.37 12.72
CA THR A 189 -17.25 20.02 13.20
C THR A 189 -17.58 18.99 12.12
N LEU A 190 -16.58 18.20 11.74
CA LEU A 190 -16.74 17.03 10.88
C LEU A 190 -16.97 15.81 11.76
N THR A 191 -18.19 15.29 11.75
CA THR A 191 -18.52 14.08 12.51
C THR A 191 -18.10 12.83 11.75
N TYR A 192 -17.21 12.02 12.33
CA TYR A 192 -16.59 10.90 11.61
C TYR A 192 -17.58 9.81 11.22
N ASN A 193 -18.63 9.57 12.02
CA ASN A 193 -19.64 8.54 11.76
C ASN A 193 -20.79 9.02 10.85
N ASN A 194 -20.63 10.18 10.19
CA ASN A 194 -21.61 10.70 9.24
C ASN A 194 -21.51 9.98 7.89
N GLY A 195 -22.57 9.26 7.50
CA GLY A 195 -22.65 8.54 6.23
C GLY A 195 -22.62 9.43 4.97
N ALA A 196 -22.84 10.74 5.07
CA ALA A 196 -22.64 11.66 3.96
C ALA A 196 -21.15 11.91 3.67
N LEU A 197 -20.28 11.72 4.66
CA LEU A 197 -18.85 12.02 4.62
C LEU A 197 -18.00 10.75 4.57
N ASN A 198 -18.19 9.83 5.52
CA ASN A 198 -17.29 8.71 5.74
C ASN A 198 -17.44 7.61 4.69
N ARG A 199 -16.33 7.07 4.20
CA ARG A 199 -16.28 6.01 3.18
C ARG A 199 -15.41 4.82 3.58
N LEU A 200 -14.98 4.72 4.84
CA LEU A 200 -14.19 3.58 5.35
C LEU A 200 -14.91 2.24 5.15
N ASP A 201 -16.22 2.17 5.40
CA ASP A 201 -17.01 0.95 5.22
C ASP A 201 -17.08 0.46 3.76
N ARG A 202 -16.70 1.30 2.80
CA ARG A 202 -16.55 0.88 1.40
C ARG A 202 -15.31 0.02 1.17
N LEU A 203 -14.40 -0.06 2.15
CA LEU A 203 -13.12 -0.76 2.07
C LEU A 203 -12.98 -1.91 3.06
N THR A 204 -13.75 -1.95 4.15
CA THR A 204 -13.64 -2.98 5.20
C THR A 204 -13.90 -4.41 4.69
N ALA A 205 -14.57 -4.57 3.55
CA ALA A 205 -14.68 -5.87 2.88
C ALA A 205 -13.31 -6.44 2.44
N ALA A 206 -12.33 -5.60 2.12
CA ALA A 206 -11.00 -6.03 1.67
C ALA A 206 -10.14 -6.65 2.78
N ASN A 207 -10.52 -6.43 4.05
CA ASN A 207 -9.83 -7.02 5.19
C ASN A 207 -10.78 -7.82 6.10
N TYR A 208 -11.98 -8.16 5.62
CA TYR A 208 -13.00 -8.92 6.34
C TYR A 208 -13.47 -8.27 7.65
N GLY A 209 -13.38 -6.94 7.77
CA GLY A 209 -13.72 -6.22 9.00
C GLY A 209 -12.72 -6.45 10.13
N LEU A 210 -11.50 -6.92 9.83
CA LEU A 210 -10.39 -6.92 10.77
C LEU A 210 -9.97 -5.47 11.09
N PRO A 211 -9.25 -5.24 12.21
CA PRO A 211 -8.84 -3.90 12.62
C PRO A 211 -8.07 -3.15 11.52
N LEU A 212 -8.40 -1.86 11.36
CA LEU A 212 -7.61 -0.93 10.56
C LEU A 212 -6.26 -0.66 11.25
N ASN A 213 -5.35 0.01 10.54
CA ASN A 213 -4.03 0.42 11.05
C ASN A 213 -3.23 -0.77 11.62
N THR A 214 -3.38 -1.94 11.02
CA THR A 214 -2.81 -3.20 11.49
C THR A 214 -2.15 -3.93 10.33
N ASN A 215 -0.97 -4.52 10.59
CA ASN A 215 -0.30 -5.39 9.64
C ASN A 215 -1.04 -6.74 9.58
N LEU A 216 -1.74 -6.98 8.47
CA LEU A 216 -2.52 -8.18 8.18
C LEU A 216 -1.85 -9.06 7.12
N CYS A 217 -0.53 -8.92 6.95
CA CYS A 217 0.25 -9.60 5.91
C CYS A 217 0.18 -11.13 6.00
N GLU A 218 0.10 -11.73 7.19
CA GLU A 218 -0.03 -13.18 7.33
C GLU A 218 -1.47 -13.63 7.04
N ASN A 219 -1.64 -14.56 6.09
CA ASN A 219 -2.97 -15.03 5.72
C ASN A 219 -3.61 -15.81 6.88
N LYS A 220 -4.90 -15.58 7.10
CA LYS A 220 -5.67 -16.27 8.14
C LYS A 220 -6.36 -17.49 7.56
N PHE A 221 -6.34 -18.62 8.29
CA PHE A 221 -7.11 -19.81 7.93
C PHE A 221 -8.31 -19.93 8.85
N VAL A 222 -9.51 -20.10 8.27
CA VAL A 222 -10.76 -20.29 9.01
C VAL A 222 -11.42 -21.60 8.65
N LEU A 223 -12.05 -22.25 9.63
CA LEU A 223 -12.82 -23.47 9.45
C LEU A 223 -14.31 -23.12 9.34
N CYS A 224 -14.95 -23.54 8.25
CA CYS A 224 -16.38 -23.38 8.05
C CYS A 224 -16.97 -24.66 7.45
N ASN A 225 -17.92 -25.28 8.14
CA ASN A 225 -18.62 -26.50 7.66
C ASN A 225 -17.65 -27.61 7.19
N GLY A 226 -16.58 -27.85 7.96
CA GLY A 226 -15.57 -28.87 7.64
C GLY A 226 -14.60 -28.48 6.50
N ARG A 227 -14.63 -27.24 6.03
CA ARG A 227 -13.74 -26.71 4.99
C ARG A 227 -12.79 -25.68 5.58
N THR A 228 -11.51 -25.80 5.25
CA THR A 228 -10.51 -24.78 5.57
C THR A 228 -10.45 -23.76 4.44
N ILE A 229 -10.59 -22.48 4.78
CA ILE A 229 -10.58 -21.37 3.83
C ILE A 229 -9.44 -20.42 4.22
N MET A 230 -8.58 -20.10 3.25
CA MET A 230 -7.54 -19.08 3.40
C MET A 230 -8.13 -17.70 3.12
N LEU A 231 -7.84 -16.73 3.99
CA LEU A 231 -8.25 -15.35 3.88
C LEU A 231 -7.02 -14.48 3.61
N GLN A 232 -7.05 -13.76 2.49
CA GLN A 232 -6.07 -12.74 2.12
C GLN A 232 -6.64 -11.37 2.50
N ALA A 233 -6.15 -10.79 3.60
CA ALA A 233 -6.69 -9.54 4.16
C ALA A 233 -5.76 -8.35 3.85
N THR A 234 -6.28 -7.31 3.20
CA THR A 234 -5.51 -6.08 2.94
C THR A 234 -5.20 -5.35 4.24
N SER A 235 -3.96 -4.89 4.41
CA SER A 235 -3.60 -4.00 5.52
C SER A 235 -4.04 -2.56 5.16
N ILE A 236 -5.13 -2.09 5.76
CA ILE A 236 -5.71 -0.78 5.48
C ILE A 236 -5.30 0.20 6.57
N TYR A 237 -4.59 1.26 6.19
CA TYR A 237 -4.13 2.31 7.08
C TYR A 237 -4.82 3.63 6.72
N THR A 238 -5.26 4.38 7.73
CA THR A 238 -5.89 5.70 7.57
C THR A 238 -5.30 6.71 8.54
N GLN A 239 -5.11 7.94 8.08
CA GLN A 239 -4.79 9.06 8.96
C GLN A 239 -6.05 9.45 9.75
N PRO A 240 -6.05 9.36 11.09
CA PRO A 240 -7.25 9.56 11.92
C PRO A 240 -7.93 10.92 11.70
N ASP A 241 -7.13 11.97 11.50
CA ASP A 241 -7.54 13.37 11.42
C ASP A 241 -7.80 13.82 9.96
N GLY A 242 -7.62 12.90 8.99
CA GLY A 242 -7.75 13.20 7.56
C GLY A 242 -6.61 14.06 6.98
N GLU A 243 -5.55 14.29 7.76
CA GLU A 243 -4.31 14.95 7.32
C GLU A 243 -3.53 14.09 6.32
N ARG A 244 -2.50 14.68 5.71
CA ARG A 244 -1.56 13.98 4.84
C ARG A 244 -0.71 13.00 5.64
N TRP A 245 -0.32 11.91 4.99
CA TRP A 245 0.62 10.96 5.57
C TRP A 245 2.02 11.56 5.77
N ASP A 246 2.64 11.26 6.92
CA ASP A 246 4.08 11.41 7.07
C ASP A 246 4.82 10.32 6.28
N GLN A 247 5.84 10.72 5.54
CA GLN A 247 6.58 9.82 4.64
C GLN A 247 7.37 8.76 5.41
N ASN A 248 7.95 9.13 6.56
CA ASN A 248 8.68 8.17 7.38
C ASN A 248 7.72 7.16 8.00
N GLU A 249 6.54 7.58 8.46
CA GLU A 249 5.49 6.69 8.95
C GLU A 249 5.08 5.66 7.89
N MET A 250 4.81 6.11 6.66
CA MET A 250 4.50 5.19 5.54
C MET A 250 5.64 4.19 5.30
N ILE A 251 6.89 4.65 5.25
CA ILE A 251 8.06 3.79 5.06
C ILE A 251 8.17 2.75 6.17
N GLN A 252 7.94 3.13 7.44
CA GLN A 252 7.99 2.17 8.55
C GLN A 252 6.91 1.10 8.45
N ILE A 253 5.68 1.47 8.12
CA ILE A 253 4.58 0.53 7.90
C ILE A 253 4.90 -0.43 6.74
N MET A 254 5.41 0.12 5.64
CA MET A 254 5.81 -0.66 4.47
C MET A 254 6.95 -1.64 4.79
N LEU A 255 7.94 -1.22 5.57
CA LEU A 255 9.03 -2.09 6.03
C LEU A 255 8.53 -3.20 6.94
N ASP A 256 7.62 -2.89 7.88
CA ASP A 256 7.03 -3.90 8.78
C ASP A 256 6.31 -5.00 7.98
N ILE A 257 5.50 -4.60 6.98
CA ILE A 257 4.82 -5.54 6.09
C ILE A 257 5.82 -6.35 5.26
N ALA A 258 6.83 -5.71 4.68
CA ALA A 258 7.84 -6.39 3.86
C ALA A 258 8.68 -7.39 4.69
N ARG A 259 9.08 -7.02 5.90
CA ARG A 259 9.79 -7.92 6.83
C ARG A 259 8.92 -9.10 7.22
N LYS A 260 7.61 -8.88 7.46
CA LYS A 260 6.68 -9.97 7.73
C LYS A 260 6.58 -10.94 6.56
N SER A 261 6.54 -10.45 5.32
CA SER A 261 6.61 -11.29 4.11
C SER A 261 7.88 -12.13 4.07
N LEU A 262 9.04 -11.52 4.30
CA LEU A 262 10.34 -12.21 4.30
C LEU A 262 10.41 -13.30 5.37
N ASN A 263 9.83 -13.05 6.56
CA ASN A 263 9.73 -14.04 7.62
C ASN A 263 8.90 -15.27 7.18
N ILE A 264 7.73 -15.03 6.58
CA ILE A 264 6.86 -16.11 6.07
C ILE A 264 7.56 -16.90 4.95
N LEU A 265 8.32 -16.22 4.09
CA LEU A 265 9.11 -16.81 3.01
C LEU A 265 10.43 -17.44 3.44
N SER A 266 10.80 -17.37 4.73
CA SER A 266 12.14 -17.75 5.23
C SER A 266 12.60 -19.14 4.79
N LYS A 267 11.69 -20.11 4.68
CA LYS A 267 11.99 -21.48 4.21
C LYS A 267 12.52 -21.52 2.79
N ASP A 268 12.04 -20.63 1.93
CA ASP A 268 12.43 -20.52 0.53
C ASP A 268 13.59 -19.54 0.32
N LEU A 269 14.09 -18.91 1.39
CA LEU A 269 15.20 -17.96 1.37
C LEU A 269 16.42 -18.46 2.17
N PHE A 270 16.29 -19.61 2.85
CA PHE A 270 17.25 -20.10 3.82
C PHE A 270 18.65 -20.29 3.23
N ALA A 271 18.76 -20.85 2.02
CA ALA A 271 20.05 -21.12 1.41
C ALA A 271 20.81 -19.83 1.10
N GLN A 272 20.12 -18.78 0.62
CA GLN A 272 20.72 -17.46 0.44
C GLN A 272 21.10 -16.81 1.77
N LEU A 273 20.26 -16.94 2.80
CA LEU A 273 20.50 -16.37 4.13
C LEU A 273 21.70 -17.00 4.85
N THR A 274 21.96 -18.30 4.68
CA THR A 274 23.03 -19.01 5.40
C THR A 274 24.36 -19.10 4.67
N LYS A 275 24.41 -18.85 3.35
CA LYS A 275 25.64 -18.98 2.54
C LYS A 275 26.81 -18.11 3.01
N ASN A 276 26.55 -17.02 3.73
CA ASN A 276 27.58 -16.10 4.23
C ASN A 276 28.05 -16.39 5.67
N VAL A 277 27.52 -17.42 6.35
CA VAL A 277 27.94 -17.75 7.73
C VAL A 277 29.21 -18.63 7.78
N VAL A 278 29.69 -19.12 6.62
CA VAL A 278 30.82 -20.09 6.55
C VAL A 278 32.19 -19.40 6.37
N HIS A 279 32.26 -18.07 6.38
CA HIS A 279 33.53 -17.32 6.23
C HIS A 279 33.73 -16.25 7.32
N GLN A 280 33.65 -16.67 8.59
CA GLN A 280 34.28 -15.97 9.72
C GLN A 280 35.12 -16.94 10.55
#